data_AF-A0A948E1U2-F1
#
_entry.id   AF-A0A948E1U2-F1
#
_cell.length_a   1.000
_cell.length_b   1.000
_cell.length_c   1.000
_cell.angle_alpha   90.00
_cell.angle_beta   90.00
_cell.angle_gamma   90.00
#
_symmetry.space_group_name_H-M   'P 1'
#
loop_
_entity.id
_entity.type
_entity.pdbx_description
1 polymer ?
#
loop_
_entity_poly.entity_id
_entity_poly.type
_entity_poly.pdbx_seq_one_letter_code
_entity_poly.pdbx_strand_id
1 'polypeptide(L)'
;TYSILTMMSEDGSQLWNIDFSYWQVPGDCLLARPLYCDDSNIYLNAMCEVSNLPYQTVQPGFVDYRNALIKTDLTGQIEWSSIFGIEFGLSWSNASFSESSIYLIGSLFEQIPGTNDPYTNPDAGMARFDSDGNFKWVKQFTCYPDDCTINPYASFLDHNQNIWIGGTTNGPLPGQVNNGNFDMFLIQYHPNSF
;
A
#
# COMPACT_ATOMS: atom_id res chain seq x y z
N THR A 1 -18.32 -2.86 6.71
CA THR A 1 -17.70 -4.13 6.29
C THR A 1 -16.87 -4.62 7.46
N TYR A 2 -16.99 -5.88 7.87
CA TYR A 2 -16.20 -6.42 8.98
C TYR A 2 -14.92 -7.04 8.40
N SER A 3 -13.76 -6.70 8.97
CA SER A 3 -12.48 -7.34 8.59
C SER A 3 -12.12 -8.35 9.67
N ILE A 4 -11.93 -9.61 9.28
CA ILE A 4 -11.53 -10.69 10.18
C ILE A 4 -10.25 -11.30 9.62
N LEU A 5 -9.20 -11.38 10.44
CA LEU A 5 -8.02 -12.18 10.14
C LEU A 5 -8.19 -13.54 10.80
N THR A 6 -7.94 -14.60 10.06
CA THR A 6 -8.07 -15.98 10.57
C THR A 6 -6.75 -16.70 10.36
N MET A 7 -6.22 -17.30 11.42
CA MET A 7 -5.09 -18.21 11.32
C MET A 7 -5.61 -19.63 11.18
N MET A 8 -5.08 -20.34 10.18
CA MET A 8 -5.44 -21.71 9.86
C MET A 8 -4.24 -22.61 10.10
N SER A 9 -4.47 -23.84 10.54
CA SER A 9 -3.44 -24.87 10.59
C SER A 9 -3.20 -25.46 9.20
N GLU A 10 -2.17 -26.31 9.07
CA GLU A 10 -1.85 -27.01 7.82
C GLU A 10 -2.99 -27.93 7.34
N ASP A 11 -3.80 -28.47 8.26
CA ASP A 11 -4.94 -29.33 7.91
C ASP A 11 -6.20 -28.53 7.52
N GLY A 12 -6.13 -27.20 7.56
CA GLY A 12 -7.24 -26.30 7.24
C GLY A 12 -8.22 -26.09 8.39
N SER A 13 -7.91 -26.51 9.61
CA SER A 13 -8.67 -26.10 10.80
C SER A 13 -8.33 -24.67 11.23
N GLN A 14 -9.35 -23.93 11.67
CA GLN A 14 -9.16 -22.61 12.24
C GLN A 14 -8.48 -22.73 13.62
N LEU A 15 -7.37 -22.00 13.80
CA LEU A 15 -6.65 -21.89 15.07
C LEU A 15 -7.20 -20.73 15.90
N TRP A 16 -7.35 -19.55 15.29
CA TRP A 16 -7.95 -18.38 15.91
C TRP A 16 -8.43 -17.37 14.86
N ASN A 17 -9.24 -16.40 15.29
CA ASN A 17 -9.62 -15.23 14.50
C ASN A 17 -9.48 -13.94 15.32
N ILE A 18 -9.04 -12.87 14.65
CA ILE A 18 -9.04 -11.50 15.19
C ILE A 18 -10.09 -10.72 14.41
N ASP A 19 -11.03 -10.11 15.13
CA ASP A 19 -12.00 -9.19 14.57
C ASP A 19 -11.50 -7.74 14.72
N PHE A 20 -11.33 -7.06 13.60
CA PHE A 20 -10.80 -5.69 13.54
C PHE A 20 -11.90 -4.63 13.66
N SER A 21 -13.15 -5.03 13.87
CA SER A 21 -14.31 -4.13 13.78
C SER A 21 -14.48 -3.19 14.98
N TYR A 22 -13.67 -3.34 16.03
CA TYR A 22 -13.68 -2.52 17.25
C TYR A 22 -12.29 -2.03 17.67
N TRP A 23 -11.36 -1.96 16.71
CA TRP A 23 -9.97 -1.64 16.97
C TRP A 23 -9.77 -0.19 17.41
N GLN A 24 -9.04 0.02 18.52
CA GLN A 24 -8.63 1.35 18.99
C GLN A 24 -7.34 1.81 18.31
N VAL A 25 -7.35 1.85 16.98
CA VAL A 25 -6.37 2.64 16.21
C VAL A 25 -6.84 4.10 16.22
N PRO A 26 -5.97 5.11 16.11
CA PRO A 26 -6.44 6.47 15.89
C PRO A 26 -7.24 6.51 14.57
N GLY A 27 -8.55 6.79 14.66
CA GLY A 27 -9.47 6.79 13.51
C GLY A 27 -10.30 5.51 13.37
N ASP A 28 -11.53 5.63 12.84
CA ASP A 28 -12.41 4.48 12.63
C ASP A 28 -11.96 3.71 11.37
N CYS A 29 -11.18 2.65 11.55
CA CYS A 29 -10.68 1.81 10.45
C CYS A 29 -11.76 0.88 9.90
N LEU A 30 -12.11 1.07 8.62
CA LEU A 30 -13.20 0.35 7.97
C LEU A 30 -12.79 -0.96 7.32
N LEU A 31 -11.53 -1.08 6.91
CA LEU A 31 -11.01 -2.23 6.18
C LEU A 31 -9.55 -2.47 6.59
N ALA A 32 -9.20 -3.69 6.97
CA ALA A 32 -7.82 -4.12 7.18
C ALA A 32 -7.52 -5.31 6.27
N ARG A 33 -6.39 -5.27 5.54
CA ARG A 33 -5.93 -6.30 4.62
C ARG A 33 -4.55 -6.79 5.07
N PRO A 34 -4.35 -8.10 5.24
CA PRO A 34 -3.02 -8.63 5.53
C PRO A 34 -2.09 -8.37 4.36
N LEU A 35 -0.89 -7.90 4.68
CA LEU A 35 0.19 -7.66 3.74
C LEU A 35 1.26 -8.74 3.83
N TYR A 36 1.66 -9.07 5.07
CA TYR A 36 2.78 -9.96 5.36
C TYR A 36 2.71 -10.43 6.81
N CYS A 37 3.28 -11.58 7.09
CA CYS A 37 3.60 -12.02 8.44
C CYS A 37 5.02 -12.59 8.47
N ASP A 38 5.71 -12.34 9.58
CA ASP A 38 6.92 -13.06 9.96
C ASP A 38 6.61 -14.00 11.13
N ASP A 39 7.64 -14.61 11.72
CA ASP A 39 7.50 -15.56 12.83
C ASP A 39 6.92 -14.95 14.12
N SER A 40 6.81 -13.62 14.22
CA SER A 40 6.38 -12.90 15.43
C SER A 40 5.30 -11.85 15.17
N ASN A 41 5.16 -11.37 13.94
CA ASN A 41 4.37 -10.18 13.65
C ASN A 41 3.48 -10.36 12.43
N ILE A 42 2.38 -9.63 12.43
CA ILE A 42 1.49 -9.48 11.29
C ILE A 42 1.48 -8.01 10.88
N TYR A 43 1.62 -7.76 9.59
CA TYR A 43 1.57 -6.43 8.99
C TYR A 43 0.32 -6.28 8.14
N LEU A 44 -0.42 -5.20 8.37
CA LEU A 44 -1.70 -4.92 7.73
C LEU A 44 -1.67 -3.55 7.08
N ASN A 45 -2.32 -3.44 5.92
CA ASN A 45 -2.77 -2.16 5.40
C ASN A 45 -4.22 -1.97 5.81
N ALA A 46 -4.56 -0.83 6.38
CA ALA A 46 -5.94 -0.48 6.68
C ALA A 46 -6.35 0.85 6.06
N MET A 47 -7.65 1.03 5.82
CA MET A 47 -8.24 2.33 5.50
C MET A 47 -8.95 2.85 6.74
N CYS A 48 -8.50 3.99 7.25
CA CYS A 48 -8.94 4.58 8.49
C CYS A 48 -9.55 5.97 8.28
N GLU A 49 -10.75 6.17 8.81
CA GLU A 49 -11.36 7.49 8.88
C GLU A 49 -10.54 8.36 9.83
N VAL A 50 -10.11 9.52 9.38
CA VAL A 50 -9.34 10.44 10.22
C VAL A 50 -10.15 11.70 10.48
N SER A 51 -10.80 11.74 11.64
CA SER A 51 -11.38 12.98 12.15
C SER A 51 -10.31 13.80 12.90
N ASN A 52 -10.08 15.05 12.47
CA ASN A 52 -9.24 16.06 13.16
C ASN A 52 -7.70 15.99 13.01
N LEU A 53 -7.14 15.68 11.83
CA LEU A 53 -5.72 15.99 11.61
C LEU A 53 -5.50 17.50 11.39
N PRO A 54 -4.36 18.05 11.86
CA PRO A 54 -3.94 19.38 11.43
C PRO A 54 -3.71 19.29 9.91
N TYR A 55 -4.21 20.28 9.17
CA TYR A 55 -4.02 20.50 7.71
C TYR A 55 -5.17 20.23 6.73
N GLN A 56 -6.43 19.96 7.12
CA GLN A 56 -7.53 20.02 6.13
C GLN A 56 -8.88 20.59 6.59
N THR A 57 -9.47 21.38 5.68
CA THR A 57 -10.90 21.68 5.56
C THR A 57 -11.56 20.56 4.77
N VAL A 58 -12.14 19.56 5.44
CA VAL A 58 -12.99 18.57 4.79
C VAL A 58 -14.25 19.28 4.29
N GLN A 59 -14.64 19.07 3.03
CA GLN A 59 -15.91 19.61 2.52
C GLN A 59 -17.06 19.09 3.38
N PRO A 60 -18.04 19.93 3.78
CA PRO A 60 -19.16 19.49 4.59
C PRO A 60 -19.88 18.29 3.96
N GLY A 61 -19.92 17.15 4.66
CA GLY A 61 -20.58 15.91 4.20
C GLY A 61 -19.65 14.85 3.61
N PHE A 62 -18.34 15.09 3.53
CA PHE A 62 -17.35 14.08 3.14
C PHE A 62 -16.60 13.53 4.37
N VAL A 63 -16.18 12.27 4.28
CA VAL A 63 -15.34 11.59 5.28
C VAL A 63 -13.95 11.43 4.70
N ASP A 64 -12.93 11.77 5.48
CA ASP A 64 -11.53 11.62 5.10
C ASP A 64 -11.05 10.21 5.49
N TYR A 65 -10.69 9.38 4.50
CA TYR A 65 -10.04 8.09 4.71
C TYR A 65 -8.56 8.14 4.32
N ARG A 66 -7.70 7.69 5.23
CA ARG A 66 -6.26 7.53 5.00
C ARG A 66 -5.86 6.07 5.11
N ASN A 67 -4.72 5.70 4.52
CA ASN A 67 -4.16 4.37 4.75
C ASN A 67 -3.48 4.33 6.13
N ALA A 68 -3.37 3.15 6.70
CA ALA A 68 -2.62 2.91 7.91
C ALA A 68 -1.80 1.63 7.75
N LEU A 69 -0.53 1.72 8.12
CA LEU A 69 0.33 0.56 8.22
C LEU A 69 0.31 0.17 9.68
N ILE A 70 -0.07 -1.06 9.94
CA ILE A 70 -0.27 -1.57 11.29
C ILE A 70 0.62 -2.78 11.44
N LYS A 71 1.32 -2.84 12.56
CA LYS A 71 2.02 -4.02 13.04
C LYS A 71 1.32 -4.56 14.28
N THR A 72 1.05 -5.85 14.29
CA THR A 72 0.59 -6.59 15.48
C THR A 72 1.53 -7.73 15.82
N ASP A 73 1.44 -8.21 17.05
CA ASP A 73 1.89 -9.56 17.38
C ASP A 73 0.97 -10.63 16.74
N LEU A 74 1.33 -11.91 16.89
CA LEU A 74 0.53 -13.05 16.40
C LEU A 74 -0.82 -13.24 17.14
N THR A 75 -1.10 -12.47 18.19
CA THR A 75 -2.39 -12.50 18.91
C THR A 75 -3.33 -11.38 18.47
N GLY A 76 -2.83 -10.44 17.65
CA GLY A 76 -3.57 -9.27 17.18
C GLY A 76 -3.42 -8.04 18.07
N GLN A 77 -2.53 -8.05 19.06
CA GLN A 77 -2.23 -6.85 19.83
C GLN A 77 -1.41 -5.90 18.95
N ILE A 78 -1.86 -4.66 18.83
CA ILE A 78 -1.16 -3.62 18.07
C ILE A 78 0.14 -3.28 18.78
N GLU A 79 1.27 -3.44 18.09
CA GLU A 79 2.56 -2.94 18.55
C GLU A 79 2.73 -1.48 18.16
N TRP A 80 2.41 -1.16 16.90
CA TRP A 80 2.38 0.20 16.40
C TRP A 80 1.45 0.35 15.19
N SER A 81 1.03 1.58 14.96
CA SER A 81 0.29 1.97 13.76
C SER A 81 0.80 3.31 13.26
N SER A 82 0.94 3.43 11.94
CA SER A 82 1.31 4.65 11.26
C SER A 82 0.23 4.99 10.25
N ILE A 83 -0.51 6.08 10.48
CA ILE A 83 -1.42 6.61 9.48
C ILE A 83 -0.59 7.33 8.45
N PHE A 84 -0.75 6.92 7.20
CA PHE A 84 -0.03 7.49 6.09
C PHE A 84 -0.98 7.62 4.90
N GLY A 85 -0.56 8.45 3.96
CA GLY A 85 -1.48 8.95 2.98
C GLY A 85 -1.86 10.37 3.37
N ILE A 86 -1.52 11.22 2.43
CA ILE A 86 -2.31 12.36 1.99
C ILE A 86 -3.73 11.84 1.56
N GLU A 87 -4.66 12.59 0.96
CA GLU A 87 -5.98 12.17 0.35
C GLU A 87 -6.06 10.95 -0.60
N PHE A 88 -5.08 10.06 -0.61
CA PHE A 88 -4.73 9.11 -1.64
C PHE A 88 -4.92 7.70 -1.10
N GLY A 89 -6.04 7.09 -1.42
CA GLY A 89 -6.27 5.68 -1.14
C GLY A 89 -5.34 4.80 -1.98
N LEU A 90 -4.23 4.28 -1.43
CA LEU A 90 -3.59 3.12 -2.04
C LEU A 90 -4.57 1.94 -1.99
N SER A 91 -5.32 1.71 -3.06
CA SER A 91 -6.16 0.53 -3.21
C SER A 91 -5.32 -0.64 -3.73
N TRP A 92 -5.75 -1.86 -3.38
CA TRP A 92 -5.13 -3.11 -3.85
C TRP A 92 -3.63 -3.20 -3.61
N SER A 93 -3.18 -2.73 -2.44
CA SER A 93 -1.77 -2.68 -2.12
C SER A 93 -1.19 -4.06 -1.82
N ASN A 94 0.04 -4.25 -2.27
CA ASN A 94 0.94 -5.34 -1.88
C ASN A 94 2.12 -4.72 -1.14
N ALA A 95 2.91 -5.56 -0.48
CA ALA A 95 4.05 -5.08 0.27
C ALA A 95 5.25 -5.98 0.12
N SER A 96 6.44 -5.38 0.17
CA SER A 96 7.71 -6.07 0.28
C SER A 96 8.42 -5.63 1.55
N PHE A 97 9.03 -6.58 2.25
CA PHE A 97 9.64 -6.37 3.55
C PHE A 97 11.12 -6.74 3.52
N SER A 98 11.92 -5.92 4.20
CA SER A 98 13.28 -6.24 4.61
C SER A 98 13.44 -5.93 6.09
N GLU A 99 14.58 -6.31 6.67
CA GLU A 99 14.90 -6.02 8.08
C GLU A 99 14.81 -4.53 8.45
N SER A 100 14.95 -3.61 7.49
CA SER A 100 15.05 -2.17 7.74
C SER A 100 14.00 -1.34 7.01
N SER A 101 13.18 -1.95 6.16
CA SER A 101 12.30 -1.19 5.27
C SER A 101 11.08 -1.99 4.86
N ILE A 102 9.98 -1.25 4.77
CA ILE A 102 8.69 -1.73 4.28
C ILE A 102 8.39 -0.93 3.01
N TYR A 103 8.11 -1.63 1.93
CA TYR A 103 7.69 -1.03 0.66
C TYR A 103 6.24 -1.38 0.42
N LEU A 104 5.37 -0.36 0.35
CA LEU A 104 3.98 -0.52 -0.02
C LEU A 104 3.81 -0.12 -1.48
N ILE A 105 3.23 -1.00 -2.28
CA ILE A 105 2.99 -0.78 -3.70
C ILE A 105 1.49 -0.86 -3.93
N GLY A 106 0.89 0.09 -4.65
CA GLY A 106 -0.54 0.05 -4.96
C GLY A 106 -0.93 1.08 -6.01
N SER A 107 -2.23 1.14 -6.32
CA SER A 107 -2.77 2.16 -7.21
C SER A 107 -2.91 3.49 -6.49
N LEU A 108 -2.57 4.59 -7.16
CA LEU A 108 -2.84 5.96 -6.68
C LEU A 108 -4.10 6.45 -7.39
N PHE A 109 -4.85 7.37 -6.76
CA PHE A 109 -6.04 7.98 -7.39
C PHE A 109 -5.86 9.46 -7.69
N GLU A 110 -4.81 10.07 -7.18
CA GLU A 110 -4.57 11.50 -7.27
C GLU A 110 -3.05 11.79 -7.24
N GLN A 111 -2.64 12.93 -7.76
CA GLN A 111 -1.23 13.37 -7.82
C GLN A 111 -0.64 13.70 -6.44
N ILE A 112 0.54 13.15 -6.14
CA ILE A 112 1.26 13.44 -4.89
C ILE A 112 1.67 14.93 -4.86
N PRO A 113 1.27 15.74 -3.84
CA PRO A 113 1.65 17.14 -3.74
C PRO A 113 3.17 17.32 -3.78
N GLY A 114 3.64 18.27 -4.60
CA GLY A 114 5.06 18.56 -4.77
C GLY A 114 5.78 17.63 -5.76
N THR A 115 5.10 16.63 -6.33
CA THR A 115 5.60 15.92 -7.52
C THR A 115 5.17 16.69 -8.76
N ASN A 116 6.13 17.24 -9.51
CA ASN A 116 5.85 17.92 -10.78
C ASN A 116 5.72 16.90 -11.90
N ASP A 117 4.79 15.96 -11.75
CA ASP A 117 4.49 14.99 -12.79
C ASP A 117 3.52 15.64 -13.80
N PRO A 118 3.89 15.76 -15.09
CA PRO A 118 3.02 16.34 -16.11
C PRO A 118 1.79 15.48 -16.42
N TYR A 119 1.74 14.23 -15.95
CA TYR A 119 0.62 13.32 -16.18
C TYR A 119 -0.38 13.44 -15.01
N THR A 120 -1.58 13.92 -15.32
CA THR A 120 -2.55 14.40 -14.34
C THR A 120 -3.29 13.31 -13.57
N ASN A 121 -2.95 12.04 -13.78
CA ASN A 121 -3.55 10.91 -13.08
C ASN A 121 -2.48 9.85 -12.79
N PRO A 122 -1.93 9.77 -11.56
CA PRO A 122 -1.08 8.64 -11.21
C PRO A 122 -1.88 7.36 -11.12
N ASP A 123 -1.48 6.35 -11.86
CA ASP A 123 -2.17 5.07 -11.81
C ASP A 123 -1.66 4.15 -10.70
N ALA A 124 -0.38 4.30 -10.32
CA ALA A 124 0.25 3.50 -9.29
C ALA A 124 1.44 4.19 -8.64
N GLY A 125 1.88 3.67 -7.50
CA GLY A 125 3.08 4.12 -6.84
C GLY A 125 3.62 3.15 -5.81
N MET A 126 4.75 3.53 -5.23
CA MET A 126 5.43 2.84 -4.16
C MET A 126 5.80 3.82 -3.05
N ALA A 127 5.44 3.49 -1.82
CA ALA A 127 5.87 4.21 -0.62
C ALA A 127 6.87 3.36 0.17
N ARG A 128 7.90 4.00 0.73
CA ARG A 128 8.86 3.36 1.63
C ARG A 128 8.69 3.88 3.04
N PHE A 129 8.74 2.95 3.99
CA PHE A 129 8.80 3.17 5.42
C PHE A 129 10.04 2.49 5.98
N ASP A 130 10.52 2.91 7.16
CA ASP A 130 11.42 2.07 7.94
C ASP A 130 10.66 0.95 8.67
N SER A 131 11.40 0.06 9.34
CA SER A 131 10.86 -1.06 10.11
C SER A 131 9.94 -0.65 11.27
N ASP A 132 10.02 0.61 11.69
CA ASP A 132 9.20 1.20 12.76
C ASP A 132 7.95 1.90 12.21
N GLY A 133 7.71 1.81 10.89
CA GLY A 133 6.54 2.38 10.24
C GLY A 133 6.65 3.89 9.95
N ASN A 134 7.83 4.49 10.07
CA ASN A 134 8.01 5.90 9.72
C ASN A 134 8.16 6.07 8.21
N PHE A 135 7.34 6.95 7.64
CA PHE A 135 7.41 7.30 6.22
C PHE A 135 8.78 7.86 5.83
N LYS A 136 9.32 7.42 4.69
CA LYS A 136 10.58 7.91 4.13
C LYS A 136 10.39 8.65 2.82
N TRP A 137 9.71 8.02 1.87
CA TRP A 137 9.44 8.61 0.57
C TRP A 137 8.30 7.90 -0.15
N VAL A 138 7.80 8.54 -1.20
CA VAL A 138 6.85 7.98 -2.14
C VAL A 138 7.35 8.21 -3.56
N LYS A 139 7.11 7.24 -4.44
CA LYS A 139 7.44 7.29 -5.85
C LYS A 139 6.20 6.94 -6.67
N GLN A 140 5.87 7.80 -7.63
CA GLN A 140 4.80 7.60 -8.59
C GLN A 140 5.28 6.78 -9.79
N PHE A 141 4.39 5.95 -10.31
CA PHE A 141 4.54 5.26 -11.59
C PHE A 141 3.60 5.92 -12.60
N THR A 142 4.14 6.24 -13.77
CA THR A 142 3.37 6.84 -14.86
C THR A 142 3.53 6.06 -16.14
N CYS A 143 2.49 6.09 -16.94
CA CYS A 143 2.48 5.59 -18.30
C CYS A 143 1.73 6.57 -19.20
N TYR A 144 1.86 6.35 -20.51
CA TYR A 144 1.33 7.25 -21.54
C TYR A 144 0.40 6.46 -22.46
N PRO A 145 -0.66 7.03 -23.05
CA PRO A 145 -1.22 8.38 -22.86
C PRO A 145 -1.97 8.54 -21.52
N ASP A 146 -2.60 9.70 -21.30
CA ASP A 146 -3.32 10.05 -20.05
C ASP A 146 -4.45 9.07 -19.64
N ASP A 147 -4.86 8.16 -20.53
CA ASP A 147 -5.84 7.09 -20.31
C ASP A 147 -5.20 5.73 -19.97
N CYS A 148 -3.89 5.71 -19.78
CA CYS A 148 -3.17 4.55 -19.31
C CYS A 148 -3.51 4.23 -17.85
N THR A 149 -3.24 3.00 -17.44
CA THR A 149 -3.47 2.43 -16.12
C THR A 149 -2.33 1.46 -15.83
N ILE A 150 -1.81 1.49 -14.61
CA ILE A 150 -0.80 0.56 -14.08
C ILE A 150 -1.43 -0.17 -12.90
N ASN A 151 -1.55 -1.49 -13.01
CA ASN A 151 -2.09 -2.35 -11.97
C ASN A 151 -0.98 -3.24 -11.40
N PRO A 152 -0.28 -2.81 -10.33
CA PRO A 152 0.69 -3.67 -9.66
C PRO A 152 -0.04 -4.77 -8.87
N TYR A 153 0.33 -6.02 -9.11
CA TYR A 153 -0.29 -7.18 -8.45
C TYR A 153 0.63 -7.90 -7.47
N ALA A 154 1.94 -7.77 -7.64
CA ALA A 154 2.91 -8.44 -6.78
C ALA A 154 4.21 -7.64 -6.69
N SER A 155 4.90 -7.83 -5.58
CA SER A 155 6.24 -7.27 -5.38
C SER A 155 7.11 -8.22 -4.56
N PHE A 156 8.42 -8.20 -4.79
CA PHE A 156 9.39 -8.87 -3.93
C PHE A 156 10.74 -8.14 -3.91
N LEU A 157 11.57 -8.44 -2.91
CA LEU A 157 12.97 -8.00 -2.86
C LEU A 157 13.90 -9.12 -3.33
N ASP A 158 14.88 -8.78 -4.16
CA ASP A 158 15.99 -9.70 -4.45
C ASP A 158 17.09 -9.64 -3.36
N HIS A 159 18.12 -10.48 -3.50
CA HIS A 159 19.25 -10.54 -2.55
C HIS A 159 20.04 -9.24 -2.43
N ASN A 160 19.92 -8.32 -3.40
CA ASN A 160 20.54 -7.00 -3.38
C ASN A 160 19.56 -5.92 -2.90
N GLN A 161 18.43 -6.33 -2.33
CA GLN A 161 17.35 -5.44 -1.87
C GLN A 161 16.72 -4.61 -3.00
N ASN A 162 16.85 -5.03 -4.27
CA ASN A 162 16.11 -4.36 -5.35
C ASN A 162 14.64 -4.76 -5.28
N ILE A 163 13.77 -3.78 -5.51
CA ILE A 163 12.33 -3.99 -5.51
C ILE A 163 11.89 -4.38 -6.91
N TRP A 164 11.32 -5.56 -7.04
CA TRP A 164 10.71 -6.05 -8.26
C TRP A 164 9.20 -5.93 -8.15
N ILE A 165 8.55 -5.35 -9.14
CA ILE A 165 7.10 -5.12 -9.17
C ILE A 165 6.54 -5.70 -10.46
N GLY A 166 5.58 -6.60 -10.33
CA GLY A 166 4.88 -7.23 -11.44
C GLY A 166 3.42 -6.82 -11.49
N GLY A 167 2.88 -6.69 -12.69
CA GLY A 167 1.50 -6.23 -12.88
C GLY A 167 1.08 -6.20 -14.34
N THR A 168 0.01 -5.47 -14.61
CA THR A 168 -0.46 -5.20 -15.98
C THR A 168 -0.60 -3.71 -16.25
N THR A 169 -0.51 -3.33 -17.53
CA THR A 169 -0.77 -1.96 -17.99
C THR A 169 -1.43 -1.98 -19.36
N ASN A 170 -2.31 -1.02 -19.65
CA ASN A 170 -2.93 -0.81 -20.96
C ASN A 170 -2.23 0.26 -21.81
N GLY A 171 -1.07 0.76 -21.37
CA GLY A 171 -0.29 1.72 -22.14
C GLY A 171 1.22 1.52 -21.99
N PRO A 172 2.04 2.15 -22.85
CA PRO A 172 3.49 2.04 -22.78
C PRO A 172 4.05 2.59 -21.46
N LEU A 173 4.89 1.77 -20.82
CA LEU A 173 5.86 2.22 -19.82
C LEU A 173 7.04 2.94 -20.51
N PRO A 174 7.82 3.76 -19.77
CA PRO A 174 8.95 4.49 -20.34
C PRO A 174 9.90 3.61 -21.18
N GLY A 175 10.06 3.97 -22.45
CA GLY A 175 10.92 3.26 -23.40
C GLY A 175 10.37 1.92 -23.92
N GLN A 176 9.13 1.58 -23.62
CA GLN A 176 8.46 0.36 -24.08
C GLN A 176 7.35 0.66 -25.08
N VAL A 177 6.92 -0.36 -25.80
CA VAL A 177 5.78 -0.31 -26.72
C VAL A 177 4.68 -1.20 -26.16
N ASN A 178 3.45 -0.68 -26.10
CA ASN A 178 2.28 -1.45 -25.74
C ASN A 178 1.77 -2.25 -26.96
N ASN A 179 1.60 -3.56 -26.80
CA ASN A 179 1.26 -4.50 -27.88
C ASN A 179 -0.07 -5.23 -27.62
N GLY A 180 -1.09 -4.51 -27.15
CA GLY A 180 -2.42 -5.08 -26.91
C GLY A 180 -3.29 -4.18 -26.05
N ASN A 181 -4.45 -4.69 -25.61
CA ASN A 181 -5.29 -3.95 -24.68
C ASN A 181 -4.68 -3.88 -23.27
N PHE A 182 -4.01 -4.94 -22.82
CA PHE A 182 -3.23 -4.96 -21.58
C PHE A 182 -1.98 -5.83 -21.81
N ASP A 183 -0.83 -5.32 -21.42
CA ASP A 183 0.43 -6.05 -21.36
C ASP A 183 0.82 -6.35 -19.91
N MET A 184 1.56 -7.43 -19.72
CA MET A 184 2.23 -7.68 -18.45
C MET A 184 3.49 -6.82 -18.37
N PHE A 185 3.80 -6.32 -17.18
CA PHE A 185 5.08 -5.67 -16.91
C PHE A 185 5.82 -6.33 -15.74
N LEU A 186 7.13 -6.15 -15.77
CA LEU A 186 8.02 -6.36 -14.64
C LEU A 186 8.98 -5.19 -14.57
N ILE A 187 8.99 -4.47 -13.45
CA ILE A 187 9.88 -3.32 -13.22
C ILE A 187 10.80 -3.64 -12.04
N GLN A 188 12.07 -3.28 -12.19
CA GLN A 188 13.05 -3.32 -11.10
C GLN A 188 13.39 -1.89 -10.66
N TYR A 189 13.40 -1.67 -9.35
CA TYR A 189 13.83 -0.43 -8.72
C TYR A 189 14.98 -0.69 -7.75
N HIS A 190 16.01 0.14 -7.86
CA HIS A 190 17.13 0.13 -6.92
C HIS A 190 16.86 1.10 -5.77
N PRO A 191 16.99 0.69 -4.50
CA PRO A 191 16.65 1.53 -3.34
C PRO A 191 17.44 2.84 -3.24
N ASN A 192 18.61 2.90 -3.87
CA ASN A 192 19.55 4.02 -3.83
C ASN A 192 19.45 4.94 -5.07
N SER A 193 18.48 4.71 -5.96
CA SER A 193 18.36 5.47 -7.22
C SER A 193 17.34 6.61 -7.14
N PHE A 194 16.98 7.07 -5.93
CA PHE A 194 16.01 8.14 -5.67
C PHE A 194 16.59 9.23 -4.80
#